data_AF-A0A849NBF4-F1
#
_entry.id   AF-A0A849NBF4-F1
#
_cell.length_a   1.000
_cell.length_b   1.000
_cell.length_c   1.000
_cell.angle_alpha   90.00
_cell.angle_beta   90.00
_cell.angle_gamma   90.00
#
_symmetry.space_group_name_H-M   'P 1'
#
loop_
_entity.id
_entity.type
_entity.pdbx_description
1 polymer ?
#
loop_
_entity_poly.entity_id
_entity_poly.type
_entity_poly.pdbx_seq_one_letter_code
_entity_poly.pdbx_strand_id
1 'polypeptide(L)'
;MKQVKKNNMKLLLSILALLLFFSCDDEADVDVDTISKIYVDLLVAEETYRGHSDSLIQKREDIFAEYNKTEEEYNNTFMQMKNNQKIWNDFFEASLAYLDTLRARGTNVKIDSSQVRL
;
A
#
# COMPACT_ATOMS: atom_id res chain seq x y z
N MET A 1 2.26 31.68 -57.43
CA MET A 1 2.00 31.43 -55.99
C MET A 1 2.39 29.99 -55.67
N LYS A 2 3.23 29.80 -54.64
CA LYS A 2 4.00 28.56 -54.33
C LYS A 2 3.11 27.42 -53.82
N GLN A 3 3.26 26.23 -54.41
CA GLN A 3 2.72 24.95 -53.92
C GLN A 3 3.52 24.50 -52.70
N VAL A 4 3.12 24.95 -51.51
CA VAL A 4 3.55 24.37 -50.23
C VAL A 4 2.28 24.04 -49.48
N LYS A 5 1.75 22.82 -49.54
CA LYS A 5 0.73 22.43 -48.55
C LYS A 5 0.37 20.94 -48.40
N LYS A 6 0.58 20.06 -49.39
CA LYS A 6 0.09 18.67 -49.27
C LYS A 6 1.07 17.67 -48.63
N ASN A 7 2.39 17.79 -48.86
CA ASN A 7 3.35 16.82 -48.31
C ASN A 7 3.64 17.04 -46.81
N ASN A 8 3.59 18.29 -46.35
CA ASN A 8 3.87 18.63 -44.95
C ASN A 8 2.77 18.14 -44.00
N MET A 9 1.53 18.00 -44.47
CA MET A 9 0.41 17.53 -43.63
C MET A 9 0.50 16.05 -43.31
N LYS A 10 1.01 15.22 -44.25
CA LYS A 10 1.29 13.80 -43.99
C LYS A 10 2.44 13.61 -43.01
N LEU A 11 3.47 14.45 -43.12
CA LEU A 11 4.61 14.45 -42.18
C LEU A 11 4.15 14.80 -40.76
N LEU A 12 3.28 15.80 -40.63
CA LEU A 12 2.74 16.26 -39.35
C LEU A 12 1.83 15.20 -38.70
N LEU A 13 1.01 14.50 -39.50
CA LEU A 13 0.21 13.36 -39.03
C LEU A 13 1.07 12.16 -38.59
N SER A 14 2.18 11.91 -39.27
CA SER A 14 3.12 10.84 -38.91
C SER A 14 3.86 11.13 -37.62
N ILE A 15 4.21 12.39 -37.35
CA ILE A 15 4.83 12.82 -36.08
C ILE A 15 3.82 12.75 -34.93
N LEU A 16 2.57 13.16 -35.17
CA LEU A 16 1.49 13.07 -34.18
C LEU A 16 1.16 11.62 -33.82
N ALA A 17 1.22 10.70 -34.79
CA ALA A 17 1.05 9.26 -34.55
C ALA A 17 2.19 8.65 -33.73
N LEU A 18 3.42 9.14 -33.89
CA LEU A 18 4.58 8.68 -33.11
C LEU A 18 4.49 9.08 -31.63
N LEU A 19 3.87 10.22 -31.34
CA LEU A 19 3.70 10.74 -29.97
C LEU A 19 2.67 9.94 -29.15
N LEU A 20 1.81 9.16 -29.79
CA LEU A 20 0.79 8.35 -29.11
C LEU A 20 1.34 7.03 -28.52
N PHE A 21 2.58 6.65 -28.85
CA PHE A 21 3.21 5.42 -28.35
C PHE A 21 4.08 5.61 -27.10
N PHE A 22 4.24 6.84 -26.62
CA PHE A 22 4.91 7.11 -25.34
C PHE A 22 3.90 7.14 -24.18
N SER A 23 3.10 6.09 -24.03
CA SER A 23 2.48 5.80 -22.74
C SER A 23 3.42 4.84 -22.01
N CYS A 24 4.41 5.41 -21.33
CA CYS A 24 5.25 4.67 -20.40
C CYS A 24 4.36 4.35 -19.20
N ASP A 25 3.92 3.09 -19.09
CA ASP A 25 3.25 2.59 -17.89
C ASP A 25 4.36 2.25 -16.89
N ASP A 26 4.98 3.30 -16.34
CA ASP A 26 5.83 3.15 -15.16
C ASP A 26 4.87 2.90 -14.00
N GLU A 27 4.44 1.64 -13.83
CA GLU A 27 3.78 1.22 -12.60
C GLU A 27 4.70 1.64 -11.46
N ALA A 28 4.28 2.63 -10.68
CA ALA A 28 5.03 3.08 -9.52
C ALA A 28 5.30 1.84 -8.66
N ASP A 29 6.58 1.57 -8.38
CA ASP A 29 7.01 0.50 -7.49
C ASP A 29 6.57 0.86 -6.07
N VAL A 30 5.30 0.59 -5.77
CA VAL A 30 4.68 0.85 -4.49
C VAL A 30 4.98 -0.34 -3.59
N ASP A 31 5.59 -0.08 -2.43
CA ASP A 31 5.97 -1.07 -1.43
C ASP A 31 4.75 -1.63 -0.68
N VAL A 32 3.96 -2.45 -1.38
CA VAL A 32 2.69 -3.01 -0.88
C VAL A 32 2.90 -3.86 0.38
N ASP A 33 3.94 -4.69 0.41
CA ASP A 33 4.20 -5.62 1.51
C ASP A 33 4.45 -4.86 2.83
N THR A 34 5.36 -3.88 2.83
CA THR A 34 5.66 -3.11 4.04
C THR A 34 4.45 -2.31 4.51
N ILE A 35 3.74 -1.63 3.61
CA ILE A 35 2.59 -0.81 4.00
C ILE A 35 1.44 -1.67 4.54
N SER A 36 1.23 -2.87 3.98
CA SER A 36 0.22 -3.82 4.48
C SER A 36 0.50 -4.27 5.92
N LYS A 37 1.77 -4.51 6.26
CA LYS A 37 2.17 -4.89 7.63
C LYS A 37 2.00 -3.75 8.61
N ILE A 38 2.46 -2.55 8.25
CA ILE A 38 2.27 -1.33 9.06
C ILE A 38 0.78 -1.11 9.32
N TYR A 39 -0.07 -1.22 8.31
CA TYR A 39 -1.52 -1.05 8.46
C TYR A 39 -2.13 -2.00 9.49
N VAL A 40 -1.78 -3.29 9.41
CA VAL A 40 -2.27 -4.30 10.36
C VAL A 40 -1.74 -4.04 11.76
N ASP A 41 -0.45 -3.74 11.93
CA ASP A 41 0.14 -3.48 13.23
C ASP A 41 -0.47 -2.22 13.89
N LEU A 42 -0.75 -1.17 13.10
CA LEU A 42 -1.48 0.02 13.56
C LEU A 42 -2.90 -0.32 14.03
N LEU A 43 -3.66 -1.10 13.24
CA LEU A 43 -5.01 -1.54 13.65
C LEU A 43 -4.99 -2.37 14.94
N VAL A 44 -4.04 -3.30 15.05
CA VAL A 44 -3.86 -4.11 16.26
C VAL A 44 -3.53 -3.20 17.45
N ALA A 45 -2.68 -2.20 17.28
CA ALA A 45 -2.35 -1.24 18.32
C ALA A 45 -3.57 -0.39 18.73
N GLU A 46 -4.35 0.11 17.77
CA GLU A 46 -5.58 0.87 18.04
C GLU A 46 -6.59 0.08 18.89
N GLU A 47 -6.78 -1.21 18.57
CA GLU A 47 -7.66 -2.08 19.35
C GLU A 47 -7.07 -2.44 20.71
N THR A 48 -5.76 -2.70 20.78
CA THR A 48 -5.06 -3.12 22.01
C THR A 48 -5.00 -1.99 23.04
N TYR A 49 -4.71 -0.77 22.60
CA TYR A 49 -4.52 0.41 23.45
C TYR A 49 -5.75 1.33 23.45
N ARG A 50 -6.92 0.82 23.06
CA ARG A 50 -8.17 1.59 23.07
C ARG A 50 -8.39 2.20 24.46
N GLY A 51 -8.58 3.52 24.51
CA GLY A 51 -8.75 4.28 25.75
C GLY A 51 -7.46 4.68 26.48
N HIS A 52 -6.29 4.29 25.96
CA HIS A 52 -4.97 4.63 26.51
C HIS A 52 -4.17 5.43 25.48
N SER A 53 -4.50 6.72 25.33
CA SER A 53 -3.95 7.60 24.27
C SER A 53 -2.43 7.64 24.25
N ASP A 54 -1.79 7.76 25.41
CA ASP A 54 -0.35 7.95 25.51
C ASP A 54 0.40 6.68 25.06
N SER A 55 -0.11 5.52 25.48
CA SER A 55 0.42 4.22 25.05
C SER A 55 0.19 3.97 23.56
N LEU A 56 -0.94 4.41 23.02
CA LEU A 56 -1.21 4.31 21.58
C LEU A 56 -0.25 5.17 20.77
N ILE A 57 -0.01 6.42 21.19
CA ILE A 57 0.93 7.33 20.50
C ILE A 57 2.32 6.70 20.46
N GLN A 58 2.83 6.28 21.62
CA GLN A 58 4.14 5.62 21.71
C GLN A 58 4.20 4.38 20.80
N LYS A 59 3.16 3.53 20.84
CA LYS A 59 3.16 2.31 20.03
C LYS A 59 3.14 2.59 18.53
N ARG A 60 2.45 3.64 18.09
CA ARG A 60 2.45 4.07 16.68
C ARG A 60 3.84 4.53 16.24
N GLU A 61 4.54 5.31 17.07
CA GLU A 61 5.92 5.72 16.81
C GLU A 61 6.86 4.52 16.69
N ASP A 62 6.74 3.55 17.60
CA ASP A 62 7.52 2.30 17.57
C ASP A 62 7.28 1.50 16.28
N ILE A 63 6.03 1.38 15.84
CA ILE A 63 5.67 0.66 14.60
C ILE A 63 6.34 1.34 13.41
N PHE A 64 6.21 2.66 13.27
CA PHE A 64 6.83 3.38 12.16
C PHE A 64 8.36 3.23 12.16
N ALA A 65 8.99 3.29 13.34
CA ALA A 65 10.42 3.06 13.50
C ALA A 65 10.84 1.64 13.09
N GLU A 66 10.07 0.60 13.44
CA GLU A 66 10.34 -0.80 13.10
C GLU A 66 10.49 -1.02 11.58
N TYR A 67 9.67 -0.32 10.79
CA TYR A 67 9.70 -0.42 9.33
C TYR A 67 10.56 0.65 8.65
N ASN A 68 11.29 1.49 9.40
CA ASN A 68 12.04 2.63 8.88
C ASN A 68 11.19 3.55 7.98
N LYS A 69 9.95 3.83 8.42
CA LYS A 69 9.03 4.73 7.72
C LYS A 69 8.61 5.85 8.66
N THR A 70 8.31 7.00 8.08
CA THR A 70 7.56 8.06 8.77
C THR A 70 6.05 7.88 8.55
N GLU A 71 5.24 8.50 9.41
CA GLU A 71 3.79 8.54 9.23
C GLU A 71 3.40 9.23 7.90
N GLU A 72 4.13 10.27 7.51
CA GLU A 72 3.90 10.97 6.25
C GLU A 72 4.15 10.07 5.03
N GLU A 73 5.29 9.37 5.00
CA GLU A 73 5.61 8.42 3.93
C GLU A 73 4.57 7.30 3.84
N TYR A 74 4.17 6.74 4.98
CA TYR A 74 3.11 5.74 5.05
C TYR A 74 1.81 6.28 4.46
N ASN A 75 1.35 7.45 4.90
CA ASN A 75 0.09 8.04 4.45
C ASN A 75 0.12 8.36 2.94
N ASN A 76 1.24 8.89 2.45
CA ASN A 76 1.42 9.18 1.03
C ASN A 76 1.34 7.92 0.19
N THR A 77 2.07 6.86 0.57
CA THR A 77 2.05 5.58 -0.14
C THR A 77 0.67 4.90 -0.05
N PHE A 78 0.05 4.90 1.12
CA PHE A 78 -1.31 4.36 1.31
C PHE A 78 -2.34 5.03 0.39
N MET A 79 -2.27 6.37 0.27
CA MET A 79 -3.17 7.13 -0.61
C MET A 79 -2.91 6.85 -2.10
N GLN A 80 -1.66 6.62 -2.49
CA GLN A 80 -1.32 6.22 -3.87
C GLN A 80 -1.93 4.86 -4.23
N MET A 81 -1.83 3.87 -3.32
CA MET A 81 -2.41 2.54 -3.53
C MET A 81 -3.92 2.58 -3.70
N LYS A 82 -4.62 3.40 -2.92
CA LYS A 82 -6.09 3.51 -2.95
C LYS A 82 -6.65 3.91 -4.32
N ASN A 83 -5.85 4.62 -5.13
CA ASN A 83 -6.27 5.10 -6.45
C ASN A 83 -6.07 4.07 -7.58
N ASN A 84 -5.35 2.98 -7.32
CA ASN A 84 -5.12 1.90 -8.29
C ASN A 84 -5.78 0.62 -7.79
N GLN A 85 -6.84 0.18 -8.46
CA GLN A 85 -7.64 -0.98 -8.04
C GLN A 85 -6.81 -2.27 -7.92
N LYS A 86 -5.85 -2.50 -8.82
CA LYS A 86 -5.00 -3.70 -8.75
C LYS A 86 -4.13 -3.67 -7.51
N ILE A 87 -3.39 -2.58 -7.30
CA ILE A 87 -2.50 -2.40 -6.14
C ILE A 87 -3.30 -2.45 -4.84
N TRP A 88 -4.51 -1.90 -4.84
CA TRP A 88 -5.40 -1.91 -3.68
C TRP A 88 -5.86 -3.32 -3.28
N ASN A 89 -6.14 -4.19 -4.27
CA ASN A 89 -6.44 -5.59 -4.01
C ASN A 89 -5.20 -6.32 -3.46
N ASP A 90 -4.04 -6.12 -4.10
CA ASP A 90 -2.77 -6.72 -3.68
C ASP A 90 -2.43 -6.31 -2.22
N PHE A 91 -2.68 -5.05 -1.84
CA PHE A 91 -2.53 -4.53 -0.48
C PHE A 91 -3.43 -5.24 0.54
N PHE A 92 -4.70 -5.45 0.20
CA PHE A 92 -5.62 -6.11 1.13
C PHE A 92 -5.33 -7.60 1.29
N GLU A 93 -4.97 -8.28 0.19
CA GLU A 93 -4.55 -9.69 0.26
C GLU A 93 -3.31 -9.84 1.14
N ALA A 94 -2.30 -8.98 0.98
CA ALA A 94 -1.10 -8.97 1.82
C ALA A 94 -1.43 -8.67 3.29
N SER A 95 -2.31 -7.70 3.56
CA SER A 95 -2.75 -7.34 4.92
C SER A 95 -3.44 -8.52 5.61
N LEU A 96 -4.35 -9.20 4.92
CA LEU A 96 -5.05 -10.37 5.44
C LEU A 96 -4.09 -11.52 5.72
N ALA A 97 -3.19 -11.81 4.78
CA ALA A 97 -2.19 -12.85 4.95
C ALA A 97 -1.31 -12.59 6.18
N TYR A 98 -0.82 -11.35 6.36
CA TYR A 98 -0.03 -10.99 7.52
C TYR A 98 -0.80 -11.12 8.83
N LEU A 99 -2.05 -10.63 8.87
CA LEU A 99 -2.93 -10.79 10.04
C LEU A 99 -3.12 -12.27 10.41
N ASP A 100 -3.29 -13.15 9.43
CA ASP A 100 -3.40 -14.59 9.68
C ASP A 100 -2.09 -15.18 10.22
N THR A 101 -0.92 -14.68 9.79
CA THR A 101 0.36 -15.08 10.39
C THR A 101 0.49 -14.64 11.85
N LEU A 102 -0.03 -13.47 12.21
CA LEU A 102 -0.04 -12.98 13.59
C LEU A 102 -0.98 -13.84 14.45
N ARG A 103 -2.17 -14.17 13.93
CA ARG A 103 -3.11 -15.08 14.58
C ARG A 103 -2.48 -16.44 14.85
N ALA A 104 -1.84 -17.03 13.84
CA ALA A 104 -1.15 -18.32 14.00
C ALA A 104 -0.02 -18.26 15.04
N ARG A 105 0.72 -17.15 15.12
CA ARG A 105 1.74 -16.95 16.16
C ARG A 105 1.12 -16.81 17.55
N GLY A 106 0.01 -16.10 17.69
CA GLY A 106 -0.73 -15.96 18.95
C GLY A 106 -1.40 -17.24 19.43
N THR A 107 -1.90 -18.09 18.53
CA THR A 107 -2.60 -19.36 18.86
C THR A 107 -1.67 -20.52 19.19
N ASN A 108 -0.36 -20.41 18.93
CA ASN A 108 0.65 -21.39 19.37
C ASN A 108 0.96 -21.31 20.87
N VAL A 109 0.42 -20.32 21.59
CA VAL A 109 0.35 -20.34 23.05
C VAL A 109 -0.76 -21.31 23.44
N LYS A 110 -0.37 -22.55 23.77
CA LYS A 110 -1.28 -23.63 24.21
C LYS A 110 -2.26 -23.09 25.26
N ILE A 111 -3.52 -22.91 24.87
CA ILE A 111 -4.62 -22.82 25.83
C ILE A 111 -4.69 -24.20 26.48
N ASP A 112 -4.22 -24.28 27.72
CA ASP A 112 -4.48 -25.44 28.55
C ASP A 112 -5.99 -25.53 28.79
N SER A 113 -6.65 -26.43 28.06
CA SER A 113 -8.07 -26.73 28.19
C SER A 113 -8.47 -27.23 29.58
N SER A 114 -7.52 -27.43 30.52
CA SER A 114 -7.80 -27.74 31.91
C SER A 114 -8.36 -26.56 32.74
N GLN A 115 -8.25 -25.32 32.24
CA GLN A 115 -8.67 -24.11 32.99
C GLN A 115 -10.07 -23.60 32.63
N VAL A 116 -10.77 -24.20 31.65
CA VAL A 116 -12.17 -23.85 31.36
C VAL A 116 -13.09 -24.81 32.11
N ARG A 117 -13.38 -24.49 33.37
CA ARG A 117 -14.55 -25.04 34.06
C ARG A 117 -15.75 -24.15 33.76
N LEU A 118 -16.73 -24.71 33.05
CA LEU A 118 -18.11 -24.23 33.01
C LEU A 118 -18.76 -24.37 34.40
#